data_AF-Q2W939-F1
#
_entry.id   AF-Q2W939-F1
#
_cell.length_a   1.000
_cell.length_b   1.000
_cell.length_c   1.000
_cell.angle_alpha   90.00
_cell.angle_beta   90.00
_cell.angle_gamma   90.00
#
_symmetry.space_group_name_H-M   'P 1'
#
loop_
_entity.id
_entity.type
_entity.pdbx_description
1 polymer ?
#
loop_
_entity_poly.entity_id
_entity_poly.type
_entity_poly.pdbx_seq_one_letter_code
_entity_poly.pdbx_strand_id
1 'polypeptide(L)'
;MRCEAFCTTPLPLVFSWGPILKMRLIRHCGELSPDHRGCVVALGNFDGVHLGHQAVILTARRIAQDLGVAHAVMTFEPHPRSLFNPDQPPFRLTPFRVKSRLIEALGTDFLYQQHFDRDFAAMTALEFVGGVLVGCMQASHVVVGYDYVFGKGRLGTGAFLQKCGEESGFGVTVVPPAMADHGETYSSTAVREHLVAGRPDAAARLLGHYWEVEGRVEHGDARGRLLGFPTANLRLGEYQRPASGVYAVRAGIDKGGATVWHDGVANFGRRPTFDKTDELMEVHLLDFNEDLYGRHLRVALVEHIRPERRFSGLAELTTQITADVETGRRLLAARHFSAAAGPMVPVAPAV
;
A
#
# COMPACT_ATOMS: atom_id res chain seq x y z
N MET A 1 21.39 -15.02 43.20
CA MET A 1 21.21 -16.26 42.41
C MET A 1 19.87 -16.85 42.84
N ARG A 2 18.81 -16.93 42.04
CA ARG A 2 18.71 -17.34 40.63
C ARG A 2 17.64 -16.50 39.91
N CYS A 3 17.90 -16.17 38.65
CA CYS A 3 16.97 -15.54 37.73
C CYS A 3 15.84 -16.50 37.36
N GLU A 4 14.60 -16.01 37.35
CA GLU A 4 13.46 -16.64 36.70
C GLU A 4 13.41 -16.18 35.24
N ALA A 5 13.49 -17.14 34.33
CA ALA A 5 13.43 -16.92 32.90
C ALA A 5 11.96 -16.81 32.45
N PHE A 6 11.61 -15.67 31.85
CA PHE A 6 10.38 -15.49 31.10
C PHE A 6 10.37 -16.46 29.90
N CYS A 7 9.38 -17.34 29.88
CA CYS A 7 9.13 -18.27 28.78
C CYS A 7 8.42 -17.50 27.65
N THR A 8 9.12 -17.26 26.55
CA THR A 8 8.59 -16.71 25.30
C THR A 8 8.02 -17.83 24.44
N THR A 9 6.71 -18.04 24.48
CA THR A 9 6.02 -18.86 23.48
C THR A 9 5.77 -18.06 22.20
N PRO A 10 6.23 -18.52 21.02
CA PRO A 10 5.91 -17.89 19.75
C PRO A 10 4.44 -18.18 19.37
N LEU A 11 3.67 -17.13 19.10
CA LEU A 11 2.32 -17.22 18.53
C LEU A 11 2.41 -17.81 17.11
N PRO A 12 1.64 -18.87 16.77
CA PRO A 12 1.60 -19.38 15.42
C PRO A 12 0.76 -18.44 14.52
N LEU A 13 1.44 -17.79 13.57
CA LEU A 13 0.85 -17.02 12.47
C LEU A 13 0.23 -17.98 11.44
N VAL A 14 -1.01 -18.41 11.66
CA VAL A 14 -1.85 -18.99 10.61
C VAL A 14 -3.21 -18.30 10.64
N PHE A 15 -3.29 -17.14 9.98
CA PHE A 15 -4.55 -16.42 9.80
C PHE A 15 -5.37 -17.11 8.70
N SER A 16 -6.36 -17.91 9.12
CA SER A 16 -7.45 -18.39 8.27
C SER A 16 -8.44 -17.24 8.04
N TRP A 17 -8.45 -16.66 6.84
CA TRP A 17 -9.40 -15.62 6.44
C TRP A 17 -10.77 -16.25 6.14
N GLY A 18 -11.78 -15.94 6.96
CA GLY A 18 -13.19 -16.27 6.71
C GLY A 18 -13.79 -15.51 5.50
N PRO A 19 -15.06 -15.76 5.15
CA PRO A 19 -15.70 -15.14 3.97
C PRO A 19 -15.67 -13.61 4.08
N ILE A 20 -15.17 -12.97 3.02
CA ILE A 20 -14.95 -11.52 2.94
C ILE A 20 -16.31 -10.80 2.98
N LEU A 21 -16.71 -10.29 4.14
CA LEU A 21 -17.66 -9.18 4.21
C LEU A 21 -17.00 -8.01 3.48
N LYS A 22 -17.62 -7.52 2.40
CA LYS A 22 -17.09 -6.37 1.66
C LYS A 22 -17.06 -5.15 2.55
N MET A 23 -15.89 -4.51 2.65
CA MET A 23 -15.72 -3.27 3.40
C MET A 23 -16.58 -2.16 2.77
N ARG A 24 -17.34 -1.43 3.59
CA ARG A 24 -18.12 -0.28 3.11
C ARG A 24 -17.26 0.97 3.01
N LEU A 25 -17.34 1.71 1.91
CA LEU A 25 -16.72 3.02 1.78
C LEU A 25 -17.71 4.12 2.15
N ILE A 26 -17.31 5.01 3.06
CA ILE A 26 -18.11 6.14 3.57
C ILE A 26 -17.34 7.43 3.37
N ARG A 27 -18.00 8.47 2.83
CA ARG A 27 -17.35 9.76 2.52
C ARG A 27 -17.92 10.93 3.31
N HIS A 28 -19.14 10.77 3.81
CA HIS A 28 -19.85 11.82 4.51
C HIS A 28 -20.48 11.31 5.80
N CYS A 29 -20.54 12.19 6.80
CA CYS A 29 -21.10 11.85 8.10
C CYS A 29 -22.53 11.30 8.04
N GLY A 30 -23.37 11.86 7.15
CA GLY A 30 -24.75 11.43 6.97
C GLY A 30 -24.92 10.02 6.40
N GLU A 31 -23.86 9.41 5.86
CA GLU A 31 -23.89 8.05 5.32
C GLU A 31 -23.64 6.97 6.40
N LEU A 32 -23.24 7.39 7.62
CA LEU A 32 -23.06 6.49 8.76
C LEU A 32 -24.42 6.05 9.30
N SER A 33 -24.81 4.81 9.00
CA SER A 33 -25.92 4.10 9.66
C SER A 33 -25.65 3.85 11.15
N PRO A 34 -26.69 3.53 11.95
CA PRO A 34 -26.55 3.23 13.37
C PRO A 34 -25.46 2.20 13.68
N ASP A 35 -25.34 1.13 12.88
CA ASP A 35 -24.35 0.06 13.09
C ASP A 35 -22.89 0.50 12.88
N HIS A 36 -22.64 1.65 12.23
CA HIS A 36 -21.29 2.20 12.11
C HIS A 36 -20.92 3.13 13.27
N ARG A 37 -21.91 3.62 14.03
CA ARG A 37 -21.69 4.55 15.14
C ARG A 37 -21.32 3.75 16.39
N GLY A 38 -20.58 4.35 17.32
CA GLY A 38 -20.02 3.57 18.43
C GLY A 38 -18.80 2.73 18.01
N CYS A 39 -18.22 3.01 16.83
CA CYS A 39 -17.13 2.18 16.31
C CYS A 39 -15.81 2.38 17.06
N VAL A 40 -14.90 1.42 16.89
CA VAL A 40 -13.48 1.65 17.12
C VAL A 40 -12.84 2.11 15.81
N VAL A 41 -12.10 3.22 15.85
CA VAL A 41 -11.49 3.80 14.64
C VAL A 41 -9.97 3.87 14.73
N ALA A 42 -9.29 3.33 13.71
CA ALA A 42 -7.87 3.60 13.46
C ALA A 42 -7.72 4.88 12.62
N LEU A 43 -6.94 5.86 13.08
CA LEU A 43 -6.73 7.12 12.37
C LEU A 43 -5.33 7.20 11.74
N GLY A 44 -5.25 7.59 10.47
CA GLY A 44 -3.94 7.75 9.81
C GLY A 44 -3.98 8.03 8.31
N ASN A 45 -2.85 8.49 7.77
CA ASN A 45 -2.68 8.62 6.32
C ASN A 45 -2.55 7.26 5.63
N PHE A 46 -1.99 6.26 6.32
CA PHE A 46 -1.86 4.88 5.87
C PHE A 46 -1.26 4.72 4.46
N ASP A 47 -0.36 5.62 4.02
CA ASP A 47 0.27 5.48 2.70
C ASP A 47 1.28 4.33 2.71
N GLY A 48 1.08 3.37 1.81
CA GLY A 48 1.82 2.12 1.77
C GLY A 48 1.22 1.01 2.64
N VAL A 49 0.40 1.30 3.65
CA VAL A 49 -0.14 0.30 4.59
C VAL A 49 0.94 -0.67 5.11
N HIS A 50 2.11 -0.11 5.45
CA HIS A 50 3.26 -0.87 5.95
C HIS A 50 2.99 -1.55 7.29
N LEU A 51 3.90 -2.43 7.74
CA LEU A 51 3.70 -3.23 8.96
C LEU A 51 3.36 -2.39 10.20
N GLY A 52 3.96 -1.21 10.36
CA GLY A 52 3.56 -0.25 11.40
C GLY A 52 2.10 0.23 11.30
N HIS A 53 1.60 0.53 10.10
CA HIS A 53 0.19 0.85 9.88
C HIS A 53 -0.72 -0.35 10.13
N GLN A 54 -0.31 -1.54 9.70
CA GLN A 54 -1.06 -2.78 9.95
C GLN A 54 -1.21 -3.03 11.45
N ALA A 55 -0.17 -2.79 12.26
CA ALA A 55 -0.26 -2.90 13.72
C ALA A 55 -1.32 -1.96 14.33
N VAL A 56 -1.42 -0.71 13.84
CA VAL A 56 -2.47 0.25 14.27
C VAL A 56 -3.86 -0.28 13.89
N ILE A 57 -4.04 -0.69 12.63
CA ILE A 57 -5.33 -1.16 12.11
C ILE A 57 -5.78 -2.46 12.80
N LEU A 58 -4.88 -3.41 12.98
CA LEU A 58 -5.16 -4.70 13.63
C LEU A 58 -5.39 -4.53 15.14
N THR A 59 -4.75 -3.56 15.79
CA THR A 59 -5.04 -3.20 17.18
C THR A 59 -6.46 -2.66 17.31
N ALA A 60 -6.88 -1.76 16.42
CA ALA A 60 -8.26 -1.30 16.36
C ALA A 60 -9.24 -2.46 16.13
N ARG A 61 -8.88 -3.41 15.26
CA ARG A 61 -9.74 -4.56 14.96
C ARG A 61 -9.96 -5.43 16.18
N ARG A 62 -8.89 -5.74 16.92
CA ARG A 62 -8.98 -6.50 18.17
C ARG A 62 -9.88 -5.81 19.19
N ILE A 63 -9.70 -4.50 19.40
CA ILE A 63 -10.52 -3.75 20.36
C ILE A 63 -11.99 -3.68 19.91
N ALA A 64 -12.25 -3.52 18.61
CA ALA A 64 -13.61 -3.54 18.05
C ALA A 64 -14.31 -4.88 18.34
N GLN A 65 -13.60 -5.99 18.15
CA GLN A 65 -14.08 -7.34 18.45
C GLN A 65 -14.35 -7.54 19.95
N ASP A 66 -13.42 -7.10 20.81
CA ASP A 66 -13.56 -7.18 22.27
C ASP A 66 -14.79 -6.38 22.77
N LEU A 67 -15.10 -5.25 22.12
CA LEU A 67 -16.25 -4.39 22.45
C LEU A 67 -17.55 -4.77 21.73
N GLY A 68 -17.49 -5.66 20.72
CA GLY A 68 -18.66 -6.02 19.91
C GLY A 68 -19.21 -4.88 19.06
N VAL A 69 -18.36 -3.95 18.61
CA VAL A 69 -18.73 -2.79 17.78
C VAL A 69 -17.99 -2.82 16.43
N ALA A 70 -18.41 -1.97 15.49
CA ALA A 70 -17.79 -1.92 14.16
C ALA A 70 -16.31 -1.48 14.21
N HIS A 71 -15.49 -2.09 13.36
CA HIS A 71 -14.11 -1.70 13.10
C HIS A 71 -14.01 -0.74 11.92
N ALA A 72 -13.53 0.46 12.21
CA ALA A 72 -13.37 1.53 11.24
C ALA A 72 -11.90 1.87 11.00
N VAL A 73 -11.60 2.28 9.77
CA VAL A 73 -10.37 3.00 9.46
C VAL A 73 -10.77 4.36 8.90
N MET A 74 -10.17 5.44 9.41
CA MET A 74 -10.26 6.77 8.81
C MET A 74 -8.97 7.11 8.10
N THR A 75 -9.08 7.47 6.83
CA THR A 75 -7.97 8.00 6.04
C THR A 75 -8.39 9.22 5.23
N PHE A 76 -7.43 9.84 4.56
CA PHE A 76 -7.58 11.14 3.91
C PHE A 76 -7.34 11.04 2.41
N GLU A 77 -8.25 11.64 1.63
CA GLU A 77 -8.13 11.73 0.18
C GLU A 77 -8.64 13.11 -0.34
N PRO A 78 -7.82 13.90 -1.06
CA PRO A 78 -6.45 13.62 -1.48
C PRO A 78 -5.46 13.50 -0.31
N HIS A 79 -4.29 12.92 -0.56
CA HIS A 79 -3.26 12.81 0.49
C HIS A 79 -2.92 14.22 1.04
N PRO A 80 -2.84 14.45 2.37
CA PRO A 80 -2.66 15.80 2.93
C PRO A 80 -1.45 16.56 2.37
N ARG A 81 -0.34 15.86 2.16
CA ARG A 81 0.88 16.41 1.53
C ARG A 81 0.63 16.98 0.12
N SER A 82 -0.36 16.50 -0.63
CA SER A 82 -0.71 17.02 -1.97
C SER A 82 -1.41 18.38 -1.90
N LEU A 83 -2.14 18.67 -0.81
CA LEU A 83 -2.79 19.98 -0.63
C LEU A 83 -1.75 21.07 -0.31
N PHE A 84 -0.77 20.75 0.53
CA PHE A 84 0.23 21.73 0.96
C PHE A 84 1.36 21.93 -0.07
N ASN A 85 1.65 20.90 -0.87
CA ASN A 85 2.73 20.91 -1.86
C ASN A 85 2.23 20.37 -3.22
N PRO A 86 1.43 21.16 -3.97
CA PRO A 86 0.83 20.68 -5.23
C PRO A 86 1.86 20.41 -6.34
N ASP A 87 2.99 21.12 -6.36
CA ASP A 87 3.99 21.02 -7.44
C ASP A 87 5.07 19.95 -7.19
N GLN A 88 4.97 19.17 -6.12
CA GLN A 88 5.99 18.18 -5.79
C GLN A 88 5.93 16.96 -6.73
N PRO A 89 7.06 16.27 -6.95
CA PRO A 89 7.08 15.01 -7.67
C PRO A 89 6.13 13.99 -7.02
N PRO A 90 5.51 13.09 -7.80
CA PRO A 90 4.56 12.17 -7.21
C PRO A 90 5.25 11.14 -6.32
N PHE A 91 4.59 10.81 -5.22
CA PHE A 91 5.20 10.15 -4.05
C PHE A 91 4.31 9.06 -3.44
N ARG A 92 3.11 8.83 -3.96
CA ARG A 92 2.15 7.92 -3.31
C ARG A 92 2.67 6.50 -3.38
N LEU A 93 2.81 5.84 -2.24
CA LEU A 93 3.07 4.40 -2.24
C LEU A 93 1.81 3.63 -2.67
N THR A 94 0.65 4.12 -2.25
CA THR A 94 -0.66 3.51 -2.52
C THR A 94 -1.68 4.58 -2.88
N PRO A 95 -2.04 4.76 -4.16
CA PRO A 95 -3.23 5.51 -4.54
C PRO A 95 -4.48 4.94 -3.88
N PHE A 96 -5.55 5.73 -3.82
CA PHE A 96 -6.72 5.42 -3.00
C PHE A 96 -7.30 4.02 -3.24
N ARG A 97 -7.40 3.58 -4.50
CA ARG A 97 -7.89 2.24 -4.85
C ARG A 97 -7.05 1.14 -4.22
N VAL A 98 -5.72 1.23 -4.32
CA VAL A 98 -4.78 0.26 -3.74
C VAL A 98 -4.85 0.28 -2.22
N LYS A 99 -4.81 1.49 -1.62
CA LYS A 99 -4.91 1.67 -0.17
C LYS A 99 -6.18 1.04 0.39
N SER A 100 -7.32 1.27 -0.27
CA SER A 100 -8.62 0.72 0.14
C SER A 100 -8.62 -0.81 0.12
N ARG A 101 -8.07 -1.43 -0.94
CA ARG A 101 -7.94 -2.89 -1.04
C ARG A 101 -7.02 -3.48 0.04
N LEU A 102 -5.92 -2.80 0.34
CA LEU A 102 -5.00 -3.22 1.42
C LEU A 102 -5.67 -3.15 2.80
N ILE A 103 -6.44 -2.08 3.06
CA ILE A 103 -7.18 -1.90 4.32
C ILE A 103 -8.32 -2.91 4.44
N GLU A 104 -9.06 -3.17 3.35
CA GLU A 104 -10.10 -4.20 3.31
C GLU A 104 -9.53 -5.58 3.65
N ALA A 105 -8.36 -5.90 3.09
CA ALA A 105 -7.65 -7.15 3.38
C ALA A 105 -7.23 -7.30 4.85
N LEU A 106 -7.27 -6.25 5.67
CA LEU A 106 -7.02 -6.33 7.12
C LEU A 106 -8.30 -6.60 7.93
N GLY A 107 -9.44 -6.79 7.27
CA GLY A 107 -10.74 -7.10 7.87
C GLY A 107 -11.41 -5.88 8.47
N THR A 108 -11.42 -4.78 7.71
CA THR A 108 -12.08 -3.53 8.08
C THR A 108 -13.55 -3.55 7.69
N ASP A 109 -14.45 -3.20 8.61
CA ASP A 109 -15.90 -3.18 8.32
C ASP A 109 -16.27 -2.00 7.43
N PHE A 110 -15.73 -0.81 7.74
CA PHE A 110 -15.87 0.35 6.88
C PHE A 110 -14.65 1.28 6.88
N LEU A 111 -14.38 1.87 5.71
CA LEU A 111 -13.38 2.90 5.49
C LEU A 111 -14.08 4.25 5.43
N TYR A 112 -13.81 5.12 6.40
CA TYR A 112 -14.21 6.52 6.36
C TYR A 112 -13.14 7.33 5.62
N GLN A 113 -13.40 7.63 4.35
CA GLN A 113 -12.51 8.45 3.52
C GLN A 113 -12.86 9.93 3.72
N GLN A 114 -12.20 10.56 4.68
CA GLN A 114 -12.32 11.99 4.92
C GLN A 114 -11.74 12.76 3.73
N HIS A 115 -12.54 13.66 3.16
CA HIS A 115 -12.03 14.59 2.16
C HIS A 115 -11.08 15.58 2.82
N PHE A 116 -9.86 15.72 2.28
CA PHE A 116 -8.85 16.61 2.84
C PHE A 116 -8.68 17.85 1.96
N ASP A 117 -9.42 18.91 2.32
CA ASP A 117 -9.39 20.21 1.68
C ASP A 117 -8.86 21.30 2.64
N ARG A 118 -8.92 22.56 2.22
CA ARG A 118 -8.44 23.69 3.03
C ARG A 118 -9.29 23.92 4.27
N ASP A 119 -10.58 23.63 4.22
CA ASP A 119 -11.49 23.82 5.34
C ASP A 119 -11.21 22.77 6.42
N PHE A 120 -11.06 21.51 6.02
CA PHE A 120 -10.66 20.44 6.94
C PHE A 120 -9.24 20.67 7.49
N ALA A 121 -8.29 21.15 6.68
CA ALA A 121 -6.95 21.49 7.15
C ALA A 121 -6.93 22.66 8.17
N ALA A 122 -7.93 23.55 8.11
CA ALA A 122 -8.08 24.67 9.04
C ALA A 122 -8.77 24.30 10.36
N MET A 123 -9.40 23.12 10.42
CA MET A 123 -10.08 22.61 11.62
C MET A 123 -9.08 22.39 12.76
N THR A 124 -9.38 22.92 13.95
CA THR A 124 -8.59 22.70 15.16
C THR A 124 -8.70 21.25 15.66
N ALA A 125 -7.77 20.83 16.51
CA ALA A 125 -7.83 19.49 17.10
C ALA A 125 -9.12 19.29 17.93
N LEU A 126 -9.57 20.31 18.65
CA LEU A 126 -10.79 20.25 19.46
C LEU A 126 -12.05 20.13 18.59
N GLU A 127 -12.15 20.91 17.50
CA GLU A 127 -13.25 20.82 16.54
C GLU A 127 -13.29 19.45 15.86
N PHE A 128 -12.13 18.88 15.52
CA PHE A 128 -12.05 17.54 14.96
C PHE A 128 -12.58 16.48 15.94
N VAL A 129 -12.13 16.52 17.20
CA VAL A 129 -12.62 15.56 18.20
C VAL A 129 -14.12 15.71 18.43
N GLY A 130 -14.61 16.92 18.69
CA GLY A 130 -16.03 17.14 18.98
C GLY A 130 -16.94 16.87 17.78
N GLY A 131 -16.57 17.38 16.60
CA GLY A 131 -17.39 17.26 15.39
C GLY A 131 -17.31 15.89 14.74
N VAL A 132 -16.10 15.36 14.55
CA VAL A 132 -15.88 14.12 13.79
C VAL A 132 -15.91 12.89 14.69
N LEU A 133 -15.12 12.85 15.76
CA LEU A 133 -15.02 11.63 16.57
C LEU A 133 -16.26 11.44 17.44
N VAL A 134 -16.68 12.48 18.18
CA VAL A 134 -17.81 12.41 19.11
C VAL A 134 -19.14 12.59 18.39
N GLY A 135 -19.32 13.69 17.65
CA GLY A 135 -20.58 14.01 17.00
C GLY A 135 -20.91 13.08 15.83
N CYS A 136 -19.94 12.87 14.94
CA CYS A 136 -20.16 12.15 13.70
C CYS A 136 -20.04 10.62 13.84
N MET A 137 -18.87 10.13 14.25
CA MET A 137 -18.63 8.69 14.37
C MET A 137 -19.16 8.11 15.68
N GLN A 138 -19.37 8.94 16.70
CA GLN A 138 -19.67 8.51 18.06
C GLN A 138 -18.67 7.44 18.52
N ALA A 139 -17.38 7.67 18.24
CA ALA A 139 -16.34 6.66 18.42
C ALA A 139 -16.30 6.18 19.89
N SER A 140 -16.32 4.87 20.10
CA SER A 140 -16.14 4.29 21.43
C SER A 140 -14.66 4.14 21.79
N HIS A 141 -13.79 3.97 20.78
CA HIS A 141 -12.36 3.90 20.98
C HIS A 141 -11.59 4.41 19.75
N VAL A 142 -10.46 5.07 19.97
CA VAL A 142 -9.59 5.61 18.92
C VAL A 142 -8.21 4.97 19.02
N VAL A 143 -7.66 4.52 17.89
CA VAL A 143 -6.33 3.94 17.81
C VAL A 143 -5.46 4.74 16.86
N VAL A 144 -4.27 5.13 17.32
CA VAL A 144 -3.30 5.94 16.58
C VAL A 144 -1.89 5.40 16.73
N GLY A 145 -1.00 5.74 15.80
CA GLY A 145 0.44 5.53 15.97
C GLY A 145 1.06 6.54 16.94
N TYR A 146 2.22 6.21 17.50
CA TYR A 146 2.96 7.06 18.44
C TYR A 146 3.31 8.47 17.91
N ASP A 147 3.50 8.61 16.61
CA ASP A 147 3.86 9.85 15.93
C ASP A 147 2.65 10.56 15.28
N TYR A 148 1.44 10.11 15.59
CA TYR A 148 0.22 10.69 15.04
C TYR A 148 0.01 12.12 15.53
N VAL A 149 -0.20 13.01 14.57
CA VAL A 149 -0.58 14.40 14.81
C VAL A 149 -1.68 14.86 13.86
N PHE A 150 -2.53 15.76 14.35
CA PHE A 150 -3.73 16.21 13.63
C PHE A 150 -4.14 17.63 14.03
N GLY A 151 -5.20 18.13 13.39
CA GLY A 151 -5.70 19.49 13.57
C GLY A 151 -4.78 20.57 13.01
N LYS A 152 -5.31 21.79 12.94
CA LYS A 152 -4.60 22.97 12.45
C LYS A 152 -3.24 23.12 13.15
N GLY A 153 -2.20 23.27 12.34
CA GLY A 153 -0.83 23.42 12.83
C GLY A 153 -0.21 22.17 13.46
N ARG A 154 -0.83 20.98 13.30
CA ARG A 154 -0.37 19.71 13.88
C ARG A 154 -0.31 19.74 15.42
N LEU A 155 -1.22 20.50 16.04
CA LEU A 155 -1.25 20.71 17.49
C LEU A 155 -1.93 19.56 18.25
N GLY A 156 -2.74 18.74 17.59
CA GLY A 156 -3.30 17.53 18.17
C GLY A 156 -2.27 16.40 18.17
N THR A 157 -2.20 15.66 19.28
CA THR A 157 -1.28 14.52 19.50
C THR A 157 -2.03 13.34 20.15
N GLY A 158 -1.36 12.18 20.30
CA GLY A 158 -1.92 11.07 21.07
C GLY A 158 -2.28 11.44 22.52
N ALA A 159 -1.46 12.25 23.20
CA ALA A 159 -1.74 12.74 24.55
C ALA A 159 -2.95 13.68 24.59
N PHE A 160 -3.11 14.53 23.57
CA PHE A 160 -4.30 15.37 23.43
C PHE A 160 -5.56 14.51 23.27
N LEU A 161 -5.51 13.45 22.43
CA LEU A 161 -6.63 12.53 22.27
C LEU A 161 -7.00 11.83 23.58
N GLN A 162 -6.02 11.36 24.35
CA GLN A 162 -6.26 10.72 25.65
C GLN A 162 -7.04 11.63 26.59
N LYS A 163 -6.59 12.89 26.74
CA LYS A 163 -7.28 13.89 27.55
C LYS A 163 -8.72 14.12 27.08
N CYS A 164 -8.92 14.32 25.78
CA CYS A 164 -10.28 14.51 25.25
C CYS A 164 -11.15 13.25 25.39
N GLY A 165 -10.55 12.06 25.30
CA GLY A 165 -11.21 10.78 25.50
C GLY A 165 -11.75 10.62 26.92
N GLU A 166 -10.95 10.99 27.93
CA GLU A 166 -11.38 11.03 29.34
C GLU A 166 -12.57 11.97 29.55
N GLU A 167 -12.55 13.15 28.92
CA GLU A 167 -13.61 14.15 29.04
C GLU A 167 -14.89 13.79 28.24
N SER A 168 -14.74 13.09 27.10
CA SER A 168 -15.83 12.83 26.14
C SER A 168 -16.36 11.40 26.15
N GLY A 169 -15.78 10.51 26.96
CA GLY A 169 -16.26 9.14 27.14
C GLY A 169 -15.84 8.13 26.06
N PHE A 170 -14.66 8.29 25.44
CA PHE A 170 -14.10 7.32 24.50
C PHE A 170 -12.68 6.90 24.88
N GLY A 171 -12.33 5.64 24.63
CA GLY A 171 -11.00 5.13 24.92
C GLY A 171 -9.97 5.51 23.85
N VAL A 172 -8.69 5.55 24.22
CA VAL A 172 -7.60 5.86 23.29
C VAL A 172 -6.44 4.89 23.47
N THR A 173 -5.97 4.29 22.36
CA THR A 173 -4.75 3.49 22.33
C THR A 173 -3.74 4.11 21.39
N VAL A 174 -2.55 4.38 21.92
CA VAL A 174 -1.39 4.80 21.14
C VAL A 174 -0.50 3.58 20.94
N VAL A 175 -0.36 3.14 19.68
CA VAL A 175 0.48 2.00 19.32
C VAL A 175 1.94 2.44 19.27
N PRO A 176 2.86 1.77 19.98
CA PRO A 176 4.28 2.10 19.97
C PRO A 176 4.90 1.91 18.58
N PRO A 177 6.07 2.51 18.30
CA PRO A 177 6.78 2.28 17.05
C PRO A 177 7.04 0.78 16.87
N ALA A 178 6.62 0.25 15.73
CA ALA A 178 7.01 -1.08 15.28
C ALA A 178 8.31 -0.98 14.48
N MET A 179 9.27 -1.86 14.80
CA MET A 179 10.58 -1.90 14.17
C MET A 179 10.77 -3.25 13.47
N ALA A 180 11.50 -3.25 12.36
CA ALA A 180 11.99 -4.47 11.74
C ALA A 180 13.09 -5.12 12.59
N ASP A 181 13.32 -6.43 12.39
CA ASP A 181 14.33 -7.20 13.12
C ASP A 181 15.74 -6.62 13.04
N HIS A 182 16.04 -5.86 11.97
CA HIS A 182 17.32 -5.18 11.77
C HIS A 182 17.33 -3.72 12.29
N GLY A 183 16.36 -3.32 13.12
CA GLY A 183 16.32 -2.02 13.78
C GLY A 183 15.86 -0.85 12.92
N GLU A 184 15.29 -1.10 11.74
CA GLU A 184 14.69 -0.03 10.91
C GLU A 184 13.21 0.17 11.28
N THR A 185 12.79 1.42 11.43
CA THR A 185 11.38 1.74 11.70
C THR A 185 10.52 1.53 10.45
N TYR A 186 9.37 0.87 10.61
CA TYR A 186 8.38 0.78 9.53
C TYR A 186 7.78 2.16 9.23
N SER A 187 8.23 2.78 8.15
CA SER A 187 7.76 4.12 7.74
C SER A 187 7.59 4.22 6.23
N SER A 188 6.61 5.02 5.78
CA SER A 188 6.44 5.32 4.35
C SER A 188 7.67 6.02 3.74
N THR A 189 8.47 6.73 4.55
CA THR A 189 9.70 7.38 4.06
C THR A 189 10.75 6.34 3.69
N ALA A 190 11.07 5.40 4.59
CA ALA A 190 12.01 4.33 4.33
C ALA A 190 11.60 3.47 3.12
N VAL A 191 10.30 3.15 2.99
CA VAL A 191 9.80 2.43 1.81
C VAL A 191 10.10 3.18 0.51
N ARG A 192 9.85 4.51 0.46
CA ARG A 192 10.14 5.32 -0.74
C ARG A 192 11.64 5.33 -1.06
N GLU A 193 12.49 5.46 -0.04
CA GLU A 193 13.95 5.42 -0.19
C GLU A 193 14.43 4.09 -0.77
N HIS A 194 13.89 2.96 -0.30
CA HIS A 194 14.19 1.66 -0.88
C HIS A 194 13.76 1.54 -2.34
N LEU A 195 12.57 2.01 -2.70
CA LEU A 195 12.09 1.98 -4.09
C LEU A 195 12.98 2.83 -5.01
N VAL A 196 13.32 4.05 -4.58
CA VAL A 196 14.24 4.95 -5.31
C VAL A 196 15.63 4.36 -5.46
N ALA A 197 16.09 3.59 -4.47
CA ALA A 197 17.37 2.88 -4.50
C ALA A 197 17.34 1.56 -5.30
N GLY A 198 16.22 1.20 -5.93
CA GLY A 198 16.10 -0.06 -6.68
C GLY A 198 16.09 -1.30 -5.79
N ARG A 199 15.58 -1.20 -4.55
CA ARG A 199 15.49 -2.29 -3.56
C ARG A 199 14.03 -2.64 -3.23
N PRO A 200 13.24 -3.12 -4.20
CA PRO A 200 11.82 -3.42 -3.96
C PRO A 200 11.60 -4.58 -2.98
N ASP A 201 12.57 -5.49 -2.83
CA ASP A 201 12.56 -6.56 -1.83
C ASP A 201 12.64 -5.99 -0.40
N ALA A 202 13.48 -4.97 -0.19
CA ALA A 202 13.61 -4.29 1.09
C ALA A 202 12.36 -3.47 1.41
N ALA A 203 11.81 -2.77 0.42
CA ALA A 203 10.51 -2.12 0.54
C ALA A 203 9.43 -3.14 0.94
N ALA A 204 9.42 -4.33 0.35
CA ALA A 204 8.44 -5.38 0.67
C ALA A 204 8.56 -5.89 2.11
N ARG A 205 9.77 -5.97 2.68
CA ARG A 205 9.99 -6.34 4.10
C ARG A 205 9.38 -5.32 5.06
N LEU A 206 9.44 -4.03 4.73
CA LEU A 206 8.80 -2.98 5.55
C LEU A 206 7.28 -2.94 5.35
N LEU A 207 6.84 -3.19 4.11
CA LEU A 207 5.42 -3.18 3.75
C LEU A 207 4.67 -4.41 4.29
N GLY A 208 5.34 -5.55 4.42
CA GLY A 208 4.71 -6.86 4.64
C GLY A 208 4.07 -7.44 3.37
N HIS A 209 4.22 -6.75 2.24
CA HIS A 209 3.75 -7.18 0.92
C HIS A 209 4.61 -6.55 -0.17
N TYR A 210 4.61 -7.10 -1.38
CA TYR A 210 5.30 -6.47 -2.51
C TYR A 210 4.64 -5.14 -2.87
N TRP A 211 5.45 -4.16 -3.26
CA TRP A 211 4.91 -2.89 -3.74
C TRP A 211 4.31 -3.07 -5.13
N GLU A 212 3.06 -2.64 -5.28
CA GLU A 212 2.25 -2.85 -6.48
C GLU A 212 1.94 -1.52 -7.18
N VAL A 213 2.10 -1.52 -8.50
CA VAL A 213 1.56 -0.48 -9.40
C VAL A 213 0.34 -1.05 -10.09
N GLU A 214 -0.80 -0.35 -10.01
CA GLU A 214 -2.04 -0.72 -10.70
C GLU A 214 -2.39 0.30 -11.79
N GLY A 215 -2.86 -0.17 -12.94
CA GLY A 215 -3.30 0.69 -14.02
C GLY A 215 -4.02 -0.07 -15.14
N ARG A 216 -4.67 0.68 -16.03
CA ARG A 216 -5.20 0.12 -17.28
C ARG A 216 -4.07 0.04 -18.30
N VAL A 217 -4.03 -1.07 -19.03
CA VAL A 217 -3.02 -1.27 -20.09
C VAL A 217 -3.32 -0.35 -21.27
N GLU A 218 -2.36 0.49 -21.61
CA GLU A 218 -2.42 1.44 -22.72
C GLU A 218 -1.76 0.88 -23.99
N HIS A 219 -2.20 1.39 -25.15
CA HIS A 219 -1.48 1.20 -26.40
C HIS A 219 -0.15 1.99 -26.34
N GLY A 220 0.95 1.31 -26.66
CA GLY A 220 2.25 1.94 -26.88
C GLY A 220 2.76 1.63 -28.29
N ASP A 221 4.02 1.96 -28.57
CA ASP A 221 4.63 1.83 -29.91
C ASP A 221 4.73 0.38 -30.45
N ALA A 222 4.31 -0.61 -29.68
CA ALA A 222 4.33 -2.04 -30.01
C ALA A 222 5.70 -2.59 -30.48
N ARG A 223 6.81 -1.87 -30.23
CA ARG A 223 8.16 -2.26 -30.64
C ARG A 223 8.60 -3.60 -30.06
N GLY A 224 8.25 -3.86 -28.80
CA GLY A 224 8.54 -5.15 -28.16
C GLY A 224 7.90 -6.32 -28.92
N ARG A 225 6.69 -6.16 -29.46
CA ARG A 225 6.00 -7.20 -30.25
C ARG A 225 6.78 -7.56 -31.51
N LEU A 226 7.41 -6.60 -32.18
CA LEU A 226 8.26 -6.84 -33.35
C LEU A 226 9.54 -7.64 -33.00
N LEU A 227 9.95 -7.60 -31.73
CA LEU A 227 11.12 -8.31 -31.21
C LEU A 227 10.77 -9.66 -30.56
N GLY A 228 9.50 -10.06 -30.59
CA GLY A 228 9.02 -11.28 -29.91
C GLY A 228 8.70 -11.10 -28.42
N PHE A 229 8.77 -9.87 -27.90
CA PHE A 229 8.51 -9.53 -26.49
C PHE A 229 7.35 -8.53 -26.37
N PRO A 230 6.09 -8.96 -26.56
CA PRO A 230 4.94 -8.06 -26.41
C PRO A 230 4.89 -7.47 -25.00
N THR A 231 4.71 -6.16 -24.89
CA THR A 231 4.64 -5.43 -23.61
C THR A 231 3.29 -4.78 -23.39
N ALA A 232 2.84 -4.80 -22.14
CA ALA A 232 1.74 -4.00 -21.62
C ALA A 232 2.31 -2.69 -21.03
N ASN A 233 1.77 -1.54 -21.43
CA ASN A 233 2.24 -0.24 -20.95
C ASN A 233 1.34 0.26 -19.83
N LEU A 234 1.94 0.66 -18.71
CA LEU A 234 1.25 1.26 -17.57
C LEU A 234 1.87 2.62 -17.25
N ARG A 235 1.01 3.60 -17.00
CA ARG A 235 1.41 4.91 -16.46
C ARG A 235 1.44 4.87 -14.94
N LEU A 236 2.49 5.46 -14.35
CA LEU A 236 2.62 5.54 -12.90
C LEU A 236 1.82 6.69 -12.26
N GLY A 237 1.26 7.64 -13.01
CA GLY A 237 0.38 8.68 -12.44
C GLY A 237 0.92 9.32 -11.15
N GLU A 238 0.23 9.12 -10.02
CA GLU A 238 0.60 9.63 -8.69
C GLU A 238 1.60 8.76 -7.90
N TYR A 239 1.93 7.56 -8.37
CA TYR A 239 2.78 6.60 -7.65
C TYR A 239 4.18 7.15 -7.38
N GLN A 240 4.82 6.69 -6.30
CA GLN A 240 6.27 6.83 -6.13
C GLN A 240 7.00 6.27 -7.36
N ARG A 241 8.05 6.95 -7.83
CA ARG A 241 8.91 6.43 -8.90
C ARG A 241 9.97 5.50 -8.29
N PRO A 242 10.08 4.24 -8.72
CA PRO A 242 11.22 3.40 -8.37
C PRO A 242 12.46 3.83 -9.19
N ALA A 243 13.61 3.22 -8.92
CA ALA A 243 14.78 3.38 -9.79
C ALA A 243 14.44 3.04 -11.25
N SER A 244 15.01 3.76 -12.21
CA SER A 244 14.90 3.37 -13.62
C SER A 244 15.67 2.08 -13.87
N GLY A 245 15.03 1.10 -14.49
CA GLY A 245 15.65 -0.18 -14.76
C GLY A 245 14.68 -1.31 -15.06
N VAL A 246 15.24 -2.51 -15.18
CA VAL A 246 14.51 -3.75 -15.41
C VAL A 246 14.30 -4.48 -14.08
N TYR A 247 13.11 -5.01 -13.91
CA TYR A 247 12.63 -5.67 -12.70
C TYR A 247 12.07 -7.06 -13.02
N ALA A 248 12.33 -8.02 -12.14
CA ALA A 248 11.50 -9.21 -12.04
C ALA A 248 10.19 -8.81 -11.35
N VAL A 249 9.05 -9.19 -11.95
CA VAL A 249 7.73 -8.79 -11.47
C VAL A 249 6.75 -9.94 -11.49
N ARG A 250 5.69 -9.79 -10.69
CA ARG A 250 4.45 -10.55 -10.88
C ARG A 250 3.39 -9.62 -11.44
N ALA A 251 2.73 -10.04 -12.51
CA ALA A 251 1.68 -9.28 -13.18
C ALA A 251 0.32 -9.96 -12.98
N GLY A 252 -0.57 -9.29 -12.25
CA GLY A 252 -1.89 -9.75 -11.88
C GLY A 252 -2.95 -9.19 -12.80
N ILE A 253 -3.72 -10.07 -13.45
CA ILE A 253 -4.85 -9.71 -14.31
C ILE A 253 -6.14 -9.95 -13.53
N ASP A 254 -6.94 -8.91 -13.35
CA ASP A 254 -8.24 -9.04 -12.68
C ASP A 254 -9.24 -9.78 -13.60
N LYS A 255 -9.74 -10.94 -13.16
CA LYS A 255 -10.75 -11.78 -13.84
C LYS A 255 -11.87 -12.15 -12.86
N GLY A 256 -13.06 -11.55 -13.02
CA GLY A 256 -14.29 -12.01 -12.34
C GLY A 256 -14.26 -12.01 -10.80
N GLY A 257 -13.51 -11.09 -10.18
CA GLY A 257 -13.36 -11.01 -8.71
C GLY A 257 -12.11 -11.72 -8.16
N ALA A 258 -11.35 -12.42 -9.00
CA ALA A 258 -10.03 -12.95 -8.67
C ALA A 258 -8.94 -12.23 -9.47
N THR A 259 -7.71 -12.24 -8.97
CA THR A 259 -6.53 -11.79 -9.72
C THR A 259 -5.70 -13.02 -10.11
N VAL A 260 -5.47 -13.22 -11.40
CA VAL A 260 -4.58 -14.29 -11.90
C VAL A 260 -3.19 -13.71 -12.10
N TRP A 261 -2.21 -14.26 -11.39
CA TRP A 261 -0.84 -13.76 -11.40
C TRP A 261 0.05 -14.55 -12.35
N HIS A 262 0.77 -13.82 -13.19
CA HIS A 262 1.77 -14.34 -14.12
C HIS A 262 3.16 -13.82 -13.73
N ASP A 263 4.18 -14.59 -14.04
CA ASP A 263 5.56 -14.12 -13.98
C ASP A 263 5.83 -13.14 -15.13
N GLY A 264 6.72 -12.18 -14.89
CA GLY A 264 7.01 -11.13 -15.86
C GLY A 264 8.35 -10.46 -15.62
N VAL A 265 8.77 -9.70 -16.63
CA VAL A 265 9.81 -8.67 -16.48
C VAL A 265 9.21 -7.32 -16.83
N ALA A 266 9.59 -6.28 -16.08
CA ALA A 266 9.14 -4.93 -16.34
C ALA A 266 10.32 -3.98 -16.51
N ASN A 267 10.28 -3.10 -17.50
CA ASN A 267 11.17 -1.95 -17.57
C ASN A 267 10.43 -0.71 -17.08
N PHE A 268 10.96 -0.04 -16.06
CA PHE A 268 10.54 1.31 -15.70
C PHE A 268 11.55 2.31 -16.24
N GLY A 269 11.10 3.23 -17.08
CA GLY A 269 11.97 4.14 -17.79
C GLY A 269 11.30 5.44 -18.22
N ARG A 270 12.13 6.40 -18.59
CA ARG A 270 11.70 7.69 -19.15
C ARG A 270 11.90 7.69 -20.65
N ARG A 271 10.83 7.90 -21.40
CA ARG A 271 10.93 8.15 -22.84
C ARG A 271 11.08 9.65 -23.08
N PRO A 272 12.22 10.12 -23.62
CA PRO A 272 12.29 11.46 -24.18
C PRO A 272 11.49 11.45 -25.48
N THR A 273 10.20 11.77 -25.40
CA THR A 273 9.39 12.13 -26.56
C THR A 273 9.35 13.64 -26.71
N PHE A 274 9.24 14.13 -27.95
CA PHE A 274 9.11 15.56 -28.24
C PHE A 274 8.05 16.17 -27.30
N ASP A 275 8.47 17.14 -26.49
CA ASP A 275 7.71 17.91 -25.51
C ASP A 275 7.19 17.22 -24.23
N LYS A 276 7.38 15.91 -24.03
CA LYS A 276 7.00 15.20 -22.78
C LYS A 276 7.95 14.09 -22.39
N THR A 277 8.26 14.01 -21.10
CA THR A 277 8.92 12.85 -20.49
C THR A 277 7.86 11.88 -19.99
N ASP A 278 7.36 11.01 -20.87
CA ASP A 278 6.42 9.97 -20.45
C ASP A 278 7.17 8.90 -19.67
N GLU A 279 6.85 8.78 -18.38
CA GLU A 279 7.30 7.71 -17.49
C GLU A 279 6.37 6.50 -17.66
N LEU A 280 6.93 5.41 -18.20
CA LEU A 280 6.18 4.21 -18.51
C LEU A 280 6.79 3.00 -17.81
N MET A 281 5.91 2.12 -17.35
CA MET A 281 6.25 0.76 -16.98
C MET A 281 5.81 -0.17 -18.10
N GLU A 282 6.78 -0.78 -18.76
CA GLU A 282 6.56 -1.73 -19.85
C GLU A 282 6.72 -3.15 -19.30
N VAL A 283 5.62 -3.89 -19.24
CA VAL A 283 5.59 -5.23 -18.64
C VAL A 283 5.47 -6.29 -19.71
N HIS A 284 6.44 -7.21 -19.77
CA HIS A 284 6.37 -8.41 -20.57
C HIS A 284 5.99 -9.59 -19.67
N LEU A 285 4.80 -10.16 -19.90
CA LEU A 285 4.34 -11.37 -19.20
C LEU A 285 4.99 -12.60 -19.86
N LEU A 286 5.55 -13.48 -19.04
CA LEU A 286 6.19 -14.70 -19.51
C LEU A 286 5.13 -15.75 -19.87
N ASP A 287 5.38 -16.49 -20.96
CA ASP A 287 4.51 -17.58 -21.44
C ASP A 287 3.04 -17.16 -21.62
N PHE A 288 2.80 -15.90 -22.00
CA PHE A 288 1.48 -15.29 -22.10
C PHE A 288 1.24 -14.67 -23.47
N ASN A 289 0.08 -14.94 -24.07
CA ASN A 289 -0.24 -14.55 -25.44
C ASN A 289 -1.66 -13.96 -25.63
N GLU A 290 -2.40 -13.66 -24.56
CA GLU A 290 -3.69 -12.96 -24.70
C GLU A 290 -3.50 -11.45 -24.89
N ASP A 291 -4.53 -10.79 -25.44
CA ASP A 291 -4.60 -9.34 -25.48
C ASP A 291 -4.94 -8.76 -24.09
N LEU A 292 -4.14 -7.78 -23.66
CA LEU A 292 -4.29 -7.08 -22.38
C LEU A 292 -4.82 -5.65 -22.52
N TYR A 293 -4.99 -5.12 -23.74
CA TYR A 293 -5.40 -3.73 -23.92
C TYR A 293 -6.73 -3.42 -23.22
N GLY A 294 -6.76 -2.29 -22.50
CA GLY A 294 -7.91 -1.86 -21.71
C GLY A 294 -8.17 -2.68 -20.43
N ARG A 295 -7.51 -3.83 -20.23
CA ARG A 295 -7.60 -4.59 -18.99
C ARG A 295 -6.89 -3.85 -17.87
N HIS A 296 -7.36 -4.09 -16.64
CA HIS A 296 -6.72 -3.60 -15.43
C HIS A 296 -5.64 -4.59 -15.00
N LEU A 297 -4.41 -4.11 -14.85
CA LEU A 297 -3.25 -4.91 -14.49
C LEU A 297 -2.65 -4.39 -13.17
N ARG A 298 -2.25 -5.33 -12.31
CA ARG A 298 -1.50 -5.10 -11.08
C ARG A 298 -0.07 -5.59 -11.30
N VAL A 299 0.94 -4.82 -10.93
CA VAL A 299 2.35 -5.17 -11.16
C VAL A 299 3.10 -5.09 -9.85
N ALA A 300 3.40 -6.24 -9.26
CA ALA A 300 4.19 -6.34 -8.03
C ALA A 300 5.69 -6.39 -8.38
N LEU A 301 6.46 -5.42 -7.88
CA LEU A 301 7.91 -5.40 -8.07
C LEU A 301 8.57 -6.35 -7.08
N VAL A 302 9.25 -7.38 -7.60
CA VAL A 302 9.87 -8.43 -6.77
C VAL A 302 11.34 -8.14 -6.53
N GLU A 303 12.08 -7.86 -7.60
CA GLU A 303 13.53 -7.66 -7.54
C GLU A 303 14.00 -6.78 -8.70
N HIS A 304 15.01 -5.93 -8.45
CA HIS A 304 15.65 -5.13 -9.48
C HIS A 304 16.76 -5.94 -10.15
N ILE A 305 16.68 -6.10 -11.48
CA ILE A 305 17.63 -6.89 -12.28
C ILE A 305 18.83 -6.03 -12.69
N ARG A 306 18.58 -4.84 -13.26
CA ARG A 306 19.64 -3.94 -13.74
C ARG A 306 19.12 -2.52 -14.05
N PRO A 307 19.98 -1.49 -14.01
CA PRO A 307 19.61 -0.15 -14.49
C PRO A 307 19.36 -0.12 -16.01
N GLU A 308 18.72 0.96 -16.47
CA GLU A 308 18.57 1.25 -17.90
C GLU A 308 19.95 1.45 -18.56
N ARG A 309 20.07 1.01 -19.83
CA ARG A 309 21.27 1.22 -20.63
C ARG A 309 20.90 1.43 -22.10
N ARG A 310 21.78 2.11 -22.83
CA ARG A 310 21.64 2.26 -24.29
C ARG A 310 22.22 1.04 -24.99
N PHE A 311 21.67 0.70 -26.15
CA PHE A 311 22.11 -0.39 -26.99
C PHE A 311 22.58 0.16 -28.34
N SER A 312 23.62 -0.46 -28.89
CA SER A 312 24.20 -0.07 -30.18
C SER A 312 23.34 -0.48 -31.38
N GLY A 313 22.41 -1.43 -31.20
CA GLY A 313 21.51 -1.88 -32.25
C GLY A 313 20.51 -2.94 -31.78
N LEU A 314 19.66 -3.38 -32.71
CA LEU A 314 18.54 -4.28 -32.43
C LEU A 314 18.97 -5.66 -31.91
N ALA A 315 20.08 -6.19 -32.44
CA ALA A 315 20.63 -7.48 -32.03
C ALA A 315 21.08 -7.45 -30.55
N GLU A 316 21.82 -6.41 -30.15
CA GLU A 316 22.27 -6.25 -28.77
C GLU A 316 21.09 -6.08 -27.79
N LEU A 317 20.10 -5.28 -28.18
CA LEU A 317 18.86 -5.11 -27.43
C LEU A 317 18.14 -6.45 -27.23
N THR A 318 17.96 -7.22 -28.30
CA THR A 318 17.27 -8.51 -28.26
C THR A 318 18.00 -9.50 -27.36
N THR A 319 19.32 -9.63 -27.50
CA THR A 319 20.14 -10.50 -26.64
C THR A 319 20.00 -10.12 -25.17
N GLN A 320 19.99 -8.82 -24.84
CA GLN A 320 19.84 -8.40 -23.45
C GLN A 320 18.44 -8.65 -22.92
N ILE A 321 17.37 -8.43 -23.69
CA ILE A 321 16.00 -8.72 -23.25
C ILE A 321 15.87 -10.22 -22.95
N THR A 322 16.42 -11.10 -23.79
CA THR A 322 16.43 -12.54 -23.52
C THR A 322 17.15 -12.87 -22.20
N ALA A 323 18.32 -12.26 -21.94
CA ALA A 323 19.05 -12.46 -20.69
C ALA A 323 18.29 -11.92 -19.46
N ASP A 324 17.56 -10.82 -19.61
CA ASP A 324 16.73 -10.23 -18.57
C ASP A 324 15.53 -11.15 -18.24
N VAL A 325 14.90 -11.74 -19.27
CA VAL A 325 13.81 -12.73 -19.10
C VAL A 325 14.30 -13.96 -18.36
N GLU A 326 15.44 -14.55 -18.76
CA GLU A 326 16.00 -15.71 -18.07
C GLU A 326 16.38 -15.40 -16.62
N THR A 327 16.92 -14.21 -16.37
CA THR A 327 17.19 -13.74 -15.00
C THR A 327 15.89 -13.60 -14.21
N GLY A 328 14.86 -12.99 -14.80
CA GLY A 328 13.53 -12.87 -14.20
C GLY A 328 12.94 -14.22 -13.82
N ARG A 329 12.96 -15.21 -14.72
CA ARG A 329 12.50 -16.58 -14.45
C ARG A 329 13.21 -17.18 -13.25
N ARG A 330 14.54 -17.11 -13.20
CA ARG A 330 15.33 -17.66 -12.10
C ARG A 330 14.99 -16.99 -10.76
N LEU A 331 14.87 -15.65 -10.73
CA LEU A 331 14.54 -14.90 -9.52
C LEU A 331 13.13 -15.20 -9.01
N LEU A 332 12.15 -15.32 -9.91
CA LEU A 332 10.76 -15.59 -9.55
C LEU A 332 10.56 -17.05 -9.12
N ALA A 333 11.23 -18.01 -9.77
CA ALA A 333 11.18 -19.43 -9.40
C ALA A 333 11.79 -19.71 -8.01
N ALA A 334 12.74 -18.89 -7.56
CA ALA A 334 13.36 -18.99 -6.24
C ALA A 334 12.49 -18.44 -5.09
N ARG A 335 11.29 -17.92 -5.38
CA ARG A 335 10.41 -17.26 -4.41
C ARG A 335 9.04 -17.93 -4.38
N HIS A 336 8.39 -17.86 -3.22
CA HIS A 336 7.00 -18.27 -3.06
C HIS A 336 6.12 -17.03 -2.88
N PHE A 337 4.94 -17.07 -3.51
CA PHE A 337 3.97 -15.98 -3.53
C PHE A 337 2.64 -16.47 -2.97
N SER A 338 1.91 -15.62 -2.25
CA SER A 338 0.58 -15.95 -1.77
C SER A 338 -0.40 -16.22 -2.92
N ALA A 339 -1.22 -17.25 -2.77
CA ALA A 339 -2.32 -17.55 -3.70
C ALA A 339 -3.64 -16.84 -3.33
N ALA A 340 -3.68 -16.16 -2.18
CA ALA A 340 -4.89 -15.51 -1.66
C ALA A 340 -5.26 -14.24 -2.44
N ALA A 341 -6.54 -13.87 -2.41
CA ALA A 341 -7.10 -12.70 -3.09
C ALA A 341 -6.60 -11.32 -2.56
N GLY A 342 -5.74 -11.32 -1.54
CA GLY A 342 -5.18 -10.13 -0.90
C GLY A 342 -3.99 -9.49 -1.64
N PRO A 343 -3.20 -8.63 -0.97
CA PRO A 343 -1.92 -8.22 -1.51
C PRO A 343 -0.99 -9.40 -1.72
N MET A 344 -0.09 -9.27 -2.70
CA MET A 344 0.94 -10.27 -2.88
C MET A 344 1.97 -10.16 -1.76
N VAL A 345 2.07 -11.19 -0.92
CA VAL A 345 3.03 -11.21 0.20
C VAL A 345 4.21 -12.12 -0.12
N PRO A 346 5.43 -11.76 0.31
CA PRO A 346 6.53 -12.71 0.35
C PRO A 346 6.17 -13.87 1.29
N VAL A 347 6.27 -15.11 0.81
CA VAL A 347 6.06 -16.30 1.65
C VAL A 347 7.43 -16.93 1.90
N ALA A 348 7.76 -17.17 3.16
CA ALA A 348 8.96 -17.96 3.48
C ALA A 348 8.82 -19.37 2.88
N PRO A 349 9.90 -19.99 2.38
CA PRO A 349 9.84 -21.38 1.94
C PRO A 349 9.27 -22.25 3.07
N ALA A 350 8.33 -23.14 2.73
CA ALA A 350 7.89 -24.15 3.67
C ALA A 350 9.12 -25.00 4.03
N VAL A 351 9.50 -24.95 5.32
CA VAL A 351 10.63 -25.72 5.86
C VAL A 351 10.31 -27.20 5.87
#